data_AF-A0A1G3IA54-F1
#
_entry.id   AF-A0A1G3IA54-F1
#
_cell.length_a   1.000
_cell.length_b   1.000
_cell.length_c   1.000
_cell.angle_alpha   90.00
_cell.angle_beta   90.00
_cell.angle_gamma   90.00
#
_symmetry.space_group_name_H-M   'P 1'
#
loop_
_entity.id
_entity.type
_entity.pdbx_description
1 polymer ?
#
loop_
_entity_poly.entity_id
_entity_poly.type
_entity_poly.pdbx_seq_one_letter_code
_entity_poly.pdbx_strand_id
1 'polypeptide(L)'
;MIRDVKSLNSRIRLLALFAGALPAAGVIAVISGCSGDYADVRYEVKPDDPENWMNVAKGIRLKGDMLTEAPPSFMGNSLACKAASGMFPGIGAGIPLHPEGGMIFQVKIRNDTPYVVKLKSSEITLFDPDGVQYAALNRDALKLHFLAERPCQDTPQLTLQYSKLALIDGDFKILPGRANAGYVIFKPTDSKMPGDWSVSFYDLSVDSVKPLPNAEPETLTYKFTLNKIADVFTKIDWTGSLYAKTTRTLTKEDTPEKVLEEVKASKVADEEAAARSAAERAAAEDAAERARKAAEKAAEEKAVAEKAAEEATAQAIKEAAAKEAAEKASLSKIDALKLAVAKAIKAANEAADREAEARAAAQVEAKTAETAANWQKWR
;
A
#
# COMPACT_ATOMS: atom_id res chain seq x y z
N MET A 1 16.85 -22.73 29.08
CA MET A 1 18.16 -22.01 29.08
C MET A 1 18.65 -22.04 27.65
N ILE A 2 18.54 -20.94 26.88
CA ILE A 2 19.52 -19.83 26.83
C ILE A 2 20.90 -20.43 26.53
N ARG A 3 21.59 -20.23 25.39
CA ARG A 3 21.59 -19.21 24.33
C ARG A 3 22.57 -19.66 23.22
N ASP A 4 22.63 -18.86 22.17
CA ASP A 4 23.78 -18.64 21.27
C ASP A 4 23.84 -19.40 19.93
N VAL A 5 23.17 -18.80 18.94
CA VAL A 5 23.77 -18.56 17.63
C VAL A 5 23.51 -17.10 17.26
N LYS A 6 24.51 -16.23 17.44
CA LYS A 6 24.57 -14.92 16.76
C LYS A 6 25.87 -14.85 15.98
N SER A 7 25.72 -15.02 14.68
CA SER A 7 26.71 -14.76 13.65
C SER A 7 26.05 -13.76 12.70
N LEU A 8 26.54 -12.51 12.67
CA LEU A 8 27.15 -11.96 11.47
C LEU A 8 27.77 -10.60 11.76
N ASN A 9 29.04 -10.54 11.38
CA ASN A 9 29.94 -9.40 11.28
C ASN A 9 29.31 -8.16 10.62
N SER A 10 29.70 -6.98 11.08
CA SER A 10 30.76 -6.22 10.39
C SER A 10 30.94 -4.84 11.02
N ARG A 11 32.15 -4.61 11.52
CA ARG A 11 32.68 -3.30 11.90
C ARG A 11 33.04 -2.55 10.62
N ILE A 12 32.77 -1.25 10.57
CA ILE A 12 33.73 -0.21 10.12
C ILE A 12 33.26 1.11 10.74
N ARG A 13 34.02 1.57 11.74
CA ARG A 13 34.23 3.00 12.00
C ARG A 13 35.42 3.38 11.14
N LEU A 14 35.30 4.40 10.28
CA LEU A 14 36.16 5.59 10.25
C LEU A 14 35.89 6.45 9.01
N LEU A 15 36.13 7.75 9.21
CA LEU A 15 36.48 8.79 8.23
C LEU A 15 35.34 9.61 7.60
N ALA A 16 35.07 10.71 8.31
CA ALA A 16 34.82 12.02 7.74
C ALA A 16 35.87 12.40 6.67
N LEU A 17 35.43 12.98 5.55
CA LEU A 17 35.94 14.21 4.93
C LEU A 17 35.34 14.39 3.52
N PHE A 18 35.02 15.64 3.19
CA PHE A 18 34.42 16.16 1.95
C PHE A 18 32.93 15.79 1.77
N ALA A 19 32.01 16.69 1.43
CA ALA A 19 32.12 17.95 0.72
C ALA A 19 31.03 18.92 1.19
N GLY A 20 31.31 20.21 1.06
CA GLY A 20 30.41 21.30 1.41
C GLY A 20 29.06 21.22 0.71
N ALA A 21 27.99 21.50 1.46
CA ALA A 21 26.70 21.89 0.96
C ALA A 21 26.17 22.99 1.89
N LEU A 22 25.84 24.11 1.27
CA LEU A 22 25.42 25.37 1.85
C LEU A 22 24.14 25.23 2.70
N PRO A 23 23.94 26.11 3.69
CA PRO A 23 22.71 26.15 4.46
C PRO A 23 21.63 26.82 3.60
N ALA A 24 20.69 26.01 3.07
CA ALA A 24 19.41 26.52 2.62
C ALA A 24 18.69 27.09 3.85
N ALA A 25 18.59 28.42 3.89
CA ALA A 25 17.83 29.16 4.88
C ALA A 25 16.33 28.95 4.62
N GLY A 26 15.85 27.73 4.86
CA GLY A 26 14.48 27.52 5.31
C GLY A 26 14.33 28.25 6.64
N VAL A 27 13.26 29.00 6.81
CA VAL A 27 12.92 29.58 8.12
C VAL A 27 12.60 28.41 9.04
N ILE A 28 13.64 27.89 9.69
CA ILE A 28 13.55 26.94 10.79
C ILE A 28 13.01 27.75 11.97
N ALA A 29 11.69 27.88 12.04
CA ALA A 29 11.02 28.19 13.30
C ALA A 29 11.08 26.93 14.16
N VAL A 30 12.28 26.55 14.61
CA VAL A 30 12.42 25.63 15.75
C VAL A 30 12.05 26.46 16.97
N ILE A 31 10.76 26.44 17.28
CA ILE A 31 10.29 26.72 18.62
C ILE A 31 10.86 25.59 19.48
N SER A 32 12.00 25.87 20.09
CA SER A 32 12.65 25.00 21.05
C SER A 32 11.73 24.84 22.26
N GLY A 33 11.02 23.71 22.34
CA GLY A 33 10.27 23.32 23.54
C GLY A 33 9.18 22.30 23.23
N CYS A 34 9.37 21.06 23.70
CA CYS A 34 8.50 19.88 23.62
C CYS A 34 8.60 19.05 22.31
N SER A 35 9.09 17.83 22.45
CA SER A 35 9.16 16.77 21.43
C SER A 35 7.78 16.17 21.13
N GLY A 36 6.91 16.98 20.51
CA GLY A 36 5.59 16.59 20.02
C GLY A 36 5.56 16.38 18.51
N ASP A 37 4.43 15.85 18.01
CA ASP A 37 4.14 15.83 16.58
C ASP A 37 4.16 17.26 16.01
N TYR A 38 4.73 17.43 14.82
CA TYR A 38 4.83 18.74 14.17
C TYR A 38 4.54 18.63 12.67
N ALA A 39 4.16 19.76 12.07
CA ALA A 39 3.97 19.89 10.63
C ALA A 39 4.99 20.91 10.08
N ASP A 40 5.70 20.52 9.03
CA ASP A 40 6.58 21.41 8.28
C ASP A 40 5.91 21.77 6.95
N VAL A 41 5.94 23.06 6.57
CA VAL A 41 5.32 23.54 5.33
C VAL A 41 6.37 24.00 4.35
N ARG A 42 6.37 23.38 3.17
CA ARG A 42 7.23 23.73 2.05
C ARG A 42 6.40 24.06 0.81
N TYR A 43 6.97 24.86 -0.07
CA TYR A 43 6.37 25.22 -1.35
C TYR A 43 7.13 24.53 -2.47
N GLU A 44 6.41 23.84 -3.34
CA GLU A 44 6.98 23.08 -4.45
C GLU A 44 6.39 23.60 -5.77
N VAL A 45 7.27 24.07 -6.64
CA VAL A 45 6.91 24.53 -7.98
C VAL A 45 6.84 23.31 -8.88
N LYS A 46 5.66 23.07 -9.47
CA LYS A 46 5.46 22.04 -10.47
C LYS A 46 5.17 22.70 -11.82
N PRO A 47 6.10 22.67 -12.79
CA PRO A 47 5.80 23.12 -14.14
C PRO A 47 4.75 22.22 -14.77
N ASP A 48 3.83 22.80 -15.55
CA ASP A 48 2.80 22.01 -16.26
C ASP A 48 3.42 21.13 -17.35
N ASP A 49 4.60 21.53 -17.86
CA ASP A 49 5.36 20.78 -18.85
C ASP A 49 6.90 20.95 -18.64
N PRO A 50 7.53 20.12 -17.78
CA PRO A 50 8.95 20.28 -17.40
C PRO A 50 9.96 19.96 -18.53
N GLU A 51 9.56 19.15 -19.50
CA GLU A 51 10.47 18.59 -20.50
C GLU A 51 10.33 19.27 -21.86
N ASN A 52 9.18 19.86 -22.17
CA ASN A 52 8.99 20.47 -23.48
C ASN A 52 9.51 21.91 -23.52
N TRP A 53 10.38 22.13 -24.49
CA TRP A 53 10.51 23.47 -25.06
C TRP A 53 9.14 23.85 -25.61
N MET A 54 8.54 24.92 -25.09
CA MET A 54 7.33 25.45 -25.69
C MET A 54 7.72 25.93 -27.09
N ASN A 55 7.21 25.24 -28.11
CA ASN A 55 7.42 25.63 -29.50
C ASN A 55 6.65 26.92 -29.73
N VAL A 56 7.40 27.96 -30.01
CA VAL A 56 6.88 29.23 -30.49
C VAL A 56 6.80 29.12 -32.00
N ALA A 57 5.85 29.83 -32.60
CA ALA A 57 5.70 29.81 -34.05
C ALA A 57 7.03 30.08 -34.76
N LYS A 58 7.15 29.52 -35.96
CA LYS A 58 8.24 29.79 -36.91
C LYS A 58 9.64 29.39 -36.42
N GLY A 59 9.80 28.58 -35.37
CA GLY A 59 11.09 28.02 -34.95
C GLY A 59 11.78 28.75 -33.80
N ILE A 60 11.07 29.57 -33.03
CA ILE A 60 11.57 30.03 -31.73
C ILE A 60 11.14 29.00 -30.67
N ARG A 61 11.96 28.78 -29.65
CA ARG A 61 11.64 27.85 -28.56
C ARG A 61 11.98 28.48 -27.23
N LEU A 62 11.07 28.36 -26.27
CA LEU A 62 11.23 28.90 -24.92
C LEU A 62 11.22 27.78 -23.89
N LYS A 63 12.13 27.85 -22.93
CA LYS A 63 12.11 27.05 -21.71
C LYS A 63 12.27 27.98 -20.51
N GLY A 64 11.35 27.88 -19.54
CA GLY A 64 11.39 28.64 -18.30
C GLY A 64 11.55 27.69 -17.11
N ASP A 65 12.45 28.02 -16.20
CA ASP A 65 12.66 27.31 -14.94
C ASP A 65 12.59 28.35 -13.80
N MET A 66 11.63 28.21 -12.88
CA MET A 66 11.60 29.03 -11.68
C MET A 66 12.75 28.63 -10.76
N LEU A 67 13.50 29.60 -10.25
CA LEU A 67 14.61 29.38 -9.34
C LEU A 67 14.17 29.58 -7.90
N THR A 68 14.45 28.59 -7.05
CA THR A 68 14.23 28.67 -5.60
C THR A 68 15.29 29.53 -4.90
N GLU A 69 16.47 29.64 -5.49
CA GLU A 69 17.59 30.42 -4.95
C GLU A 69 18.14 31.39 -6.01
N ALA A 70 18.52 32.58 -5.57
CA ALA A 70 19.13 33.56 -6.45
C ALA A 70 20.50 33.07 -6.96
N PRO A 71 20.79 33.20 -8.27
CA PRO A 71 22.08 32.81 -8.82
C PRO A 71 23.24 33.60 -8.17
N PRO A 72 24.48 33.09 -8.19
CA PRO A 72 25.63 33.84 -7.68
C PRO A 72 25.84 35.21 -8.35
N SER A 73 25.41 35.38 -9.60
CA SER A 73 25.45 36.67 -10.31
C SER A 73 24.52 37.74 -9.72
N PHE A 74 23.53 37.33 -8.93
CA PHE A 74 22.63 38.22 -8.19
C PHE A 74 23.13 38.51 -6.79
N MET A 75 24.36 38.12 -6.44
CA MET A 75 24.99 38.47 -5.17
C MET A 75 25.96 39.63 -5.38
N GLY A 76 25.73 40.72 -4.66
CA GLY A 76 26.53 41.94 -4.70
C GLY A 76 27.42 42.10 -3.47
N ASN A 77 28.60 42.68 -3.65
CA ASN A 77 29.43 43.17 -2.56
C ASN A 77 28.98 44.59 -2.21
N SER A 78 28.06 44.74 -1.25
CA SER A 78 27.75 46.07 -0.72
C SER A 78 28.67 46.34 0.48
N LEU A 79 29.75 47.08 0.25
CA LEU A 79 30.58 47.65 1.33
C LEU A 79 29.85 48.77 2.10
N ALA A 80 28.70 49.27 1.59
CA ALA A 80 28.08 50.52 2.01
C ALA A 80 26.74 50.41 2.76
N CYS A 81 26.17 49.21 2.96
CA CYS A 81 24.95 49.06 3.80
C CYS A 81 25.23 49.14 5.33
N LYS A 82 26.46 49.45 5.76
CA LYS A 82 26.90 49.42 7.17
C LYS A 82 26.34 50.53 8.08
N ALA A 83 25.68 51.56 7.55
CA ALA A 83 25.48 52.80 8.33
C ALA A 83 24.25 52.83 9.26
N ALA A 84 23.31 51.88 9.19
CA ALA A 84 22.05 52.00 9.93
C ALA A 84 21.85 51.04 11.12
N SER A 85 22.58 49.93 11.24
CA SER A 85 22.25 48.89 12.24
C SER A 85 23.37 48.42 13.17
N GLY A 86 24.57 49.03 13.14
CA GLY A 86 25.63 48.73 14.13
C GLY A 86 26.16 47.29 14.15
N MET A 87 25.61 46.38 13.35
CA MET A 87 26.11 45.03 13.19
C MET A 87 27.21 45.02 12.13
N PHE A 88 28.39 44.61 12.54
CA PHE A 88 29.49 44.25 11.66
C PHE A 88 29.00 43.24 10.60
N PRO A 89 28.91 43.56 9.30
CA PRO A 89 28.87 42.53 8.29
C PRO A 89 30.19 41.80 8.35
N GLY A 90 30.11 40.49 8.59
CA GLY A 90 31.21 39.59 8.31
C GLY A 90 31.75 39.89 6.92
N ILE A 91 33.07 40.04 6.84
CA ILE A 91 33.81 40.19 5.59
C ILE A 91 33.42 38.98 4.70
N GLY A 92 32.61 39.18 3.66
CA GLY A 92 32.35 38.18 2.63
C GLY A 92 30.95 37.62 2.47
N ALA A 93 29.92 38.09 3.19
CA ALA A 93 28.54 37.71 2.87
C ALA A 93 28.01 38.54 1.69
N GLY A 94 27.88 37.90 0.52
CA GLY A 94 27.25 38.51 -0.66
C GLY A 94 25.80 38.90 -0.36
N ILE A 95 25.41 40.08 -0.81
CA ILE A 95 24.08 40.64 -0.55
C ILE A 95 23.19 40.40 -1.77
N PRO A 96 22.00 39.81 -1.62
CA PRO A 96 21.14 39.54 -2.77
C PRO A 96 20.64 40.84 -3.41
N LEU A 97 20.75 40.93 -4.74
CA LEU A 97 20.34 42.06 -5.58
C LEU A 97 18.88 41.95 -6.06
N HIS A 98 18.26 40.78 -5.97
CA HIS A 98 16.80 40.64 -6.13
C HIS A 98 16.06 41.13 -4.88
N PRO A 99 14.82 41.63 -5.01
CA PRO A 99 14.00 42.03 -3.87
C PRO A 99 13.60 40.85 -2.99
N GLU A 100 13.41 41.10 -1.69
CA GLU A 100 12.81 40.12 -0.78
C GLU A 100 11.39 39.73 -1.24
N GLY A 101 11.10 38.43 -1.19
CA GLY A 101 9.84 37.87 -1.69
C GLY A 101 9.70 37.87 -3.22
N GLY A 102 10.74 38.27 -3.97
CA GLY A 102 10.73 38.23 -5.43
C GLY A 102 10.79 36.80 -5.99
N MET A 103 10.19 36.61 -7.16
CA MET A 103 10.28 35.36 -7.93
C MET A 103 11.28 35.54 -9.08
N ILE A 104 12.24 34.62 -9.20
CA ILE A 104 13.24 34.62 -10.27
C ILE A 104 12.94 33.46 -11.22
N PHE A 105 12.86 33.76 -12.51
CA PHE A 105 12.75 32.76 -13.58
C PHE A 105 14.02 32.80 -14.42
N GLN A 106 14.67 31.65 -14.60
CA GLN A 106 15.64 31.47 -15.66
C GLN A 106 14.91 31.12 -16.94
N VAL A 107 15.11 31.91 -17.99
CA VAL A 107 14.46 31.71 -19.29
C VAL A 107 15.54 31.47 -20.34
N LYS A 108 15.37 30.40 -21.11
CA LYS A 108 16.20 30.03 -22.25
C LYS A 108 15.37 30.20 -23.50
N ILE A 109 15.83 31.07 -24.40
CA ILE A 109 15.16 31.33 -25.66
C ILE A 109 16.10 30.91 -26.78
N ARG A 110 15.65 29.97 -27.60
CA ARG A 110 16.37 29.43 -28.74
C ARG A 110 15.72 29.92 -30.03
N ASN A 111 16.54 30.38 -30.96
CA ASN A 111 16.11 30.78 -32.29
C ASN A 111 16.60 29.73 -33.30
N ASP A 112 15.72 28.84 -33.76
CA ASP A 112 15.99 27.87 -34.82
C ASP A 112 15.67 28.42 -36.22
N THR A 113 15.32 29.71 -36.33
CA THR A 113 15.08 30.37 -37.61
C THR A 113 16.42 30.79 -38.25
N PRO A 114 16.47 31.01 -39.58
CA PRO A 114 17.66 31.52 -40.25
C PRO A 114 17.84 33.05 -40.10
N TYR A 115 16.97 33.76 -39.39
CA TYR A 115 16.99 35.21 -39.24
C TYR A 115 17.24 35.65 -37.80
N VAL A 116 17.71 36.88 -37.60
CA VAL A 116 17.82 37.45 -36.25
C VAL A 116 16.41 37.72 -35.75
N VAL A 117 16.11 37.27 -34.53
CA VAL A 117 14.85 37.59 -33.85
C VAL A 117 15.15 38.70 -32.85
N LYS A 118 14.32 39.74 -32.83
CA LYS A 118 14.43 40.82 -31.84
C LYS A 118 13.16 40.85 -31.01
N LEU A 119 13.29 40.56 -29.73
CA LEU A 119 12.19 40.76 -28.78
C LEU A 119 12.08 42.27 -28.55
N LYS A 120 11.21 42.92 -29.29
CA LYS A 120 10.89 44.34 -29.12
C LYS A 120 9.82 44.44 -28.06
N SER A 121 10.14 45.07 -26.94
CA SER A 121 9.17 45.32 -25.86
C SER A 121 8.40 44.07 -25.46
N SER A 122 9.13 43.01 -25.09
CA SER A 122 8.48 41.89 -24.40
C SER A 122 8.00 42.41 -23.06
N GLU A 123 6.75 42.86 -23.00
CA GLU A 123 6.06 42.98 -21.73
C GLU A 123 5.99 41.55 -21.19
N ILE A 124 6.80 41.26 -20.19
CA ILE A 124 6.79 39.98 -19.52
C ILE A 124 5.97 40.16 -18.26
N THR A 125 4.85 39.46 -18.18
CA THR A 125 3.87 39.62 -17.11
C THR A 125 3.68 38.31 -16.38
N LEU A 126 3.77 38.35 -15.06
CA LEU A 126 3.38 37.25 -14.18
C LEU A 126 1.91 37.44 -13.77
N PHE A 127 1.14 36.38 -13.85
CA PHE A 127 -0.23 36.28 -13.37
C PHE A 127 -0.24 35.38 -12.15
N ASP A 128 -0.77 35.89 -11.03
CA ASP A 128 -1.06 35.07 -9.87
C ASP A 128 -2.37 34.28 -10.03
N PRO A 129 -2.68 33.32 -9.13
CA PRO A 129 -3.89 32.52 -9.25
C PRO A 129 -5.19 33.33 -9.10
N ASP A 130 -5.15 34.55 -8.55
CA ASP A 130 -6.29 35.46 -8.46
C ASP A 130 -6.41 36.36 -9.72
N GLY A 131 -5.47 36.24 -10.67
CA GLY A 131 -5.44 36.98 -11.94
C GLY A 131 -4.77 38.36 -11.86
N VAL A 132 -4.12 38.70 -10.74
CA VAL A 132 -3.37 39.95 -10.59
C VAL A 132 -2.10 39.88 -11.44
N GLN A 133 -1.81 40.99 -12.11
CA GLN A 133 -0.71 41.11 -13.06
C GLN A 133 0.49 41.80 -12.42
N TYR A 134 1.67 41.25 -12.62
CA TYR A 134 2.93 41.82 -12.16
C TYR A 134 3.90 41.93 -13.34
N ALA A 135 4.32 43.16 -13.63
CA ALA A 135 5.33 43.42 -14.65
C ALA A 135 6.72 42.94 -14.19
N ALA A 136 7.51 42.43 -15.14
CA ALA A 136 8.90 42.10 -14.89
C ALA A 136 9.71 43.35 -14.50
N LEU A 137 10.55 43.21 -13.48
CA LEU A 137 11.43 44.27 -13.00
C LEU A 137 12.62 44.45 -13.96
N ASN A 138 12.73 45.65 -14.52
CA ASN A 138 13.92 46.06 -15.26
C ASN A 138 15.07 46.42 -14.30
N ARG A 139 16.26 46.72 -14.85
CA ARG A 139 17.45 47.06 -14.05
C ARG A 139 17.21 48.21 -13.07
N ASP A 140 16.51 49.25 -13.51
CA ASP A 140 16.24 50.43 -12.69
C ASP A 140 15.25 50.14 -11.56
N ALA A 141 14.20 49.35 -11.84
CA ALA A 141 13.21 48.92 -10.86
C ALA A 141 13.84 47.99 -9.80
N LEU A 142 14.72 47.07 -10.20
CA LEU A 142 15.47 46.22 -9.26
C LEU A 142 16.35 47.06 -8.34
N LYS A 143 17.09 48.02 -8.91
CA LYS A 143 17.92 48.96 -8.14
C LYS A 143 17.08 49.78 -7.17
N LEU A 144 15.92 50.27 -7.61
CA LEU A 144 14.99 51.02 -6.77
C LEU A 144 14.48 50.18 -5.59
N HIS A 145 14.07 48.94 -5.84
CA HIS A 145 13.65 48.03 -4.76
C HIS A 145 14.77 47.74 -3.78
N PHE A 146 15.98 47.51 -4.27
CA PHE A 146 17.14 47.29 -3.41
C PHE A 146 17.43 48.49 -2.51
N LEU A 147 17.40 49.72 -3.06
CA LEU A 147 17.61 50.95 -2.29
C LEU A 147 16.47 51.23 -1.30
N ALA A 148 15.25 50.79 -1.60
CA ALA A 148 14.11 50.92 -0.70
C ALA A 148 14.16 49.92 0.47
N GLU A 149 14.52 48.66 0.19
CA GLU A 149 14.67 47.60 1.20
C GLU A 149 15.94 47.79 2.03
N ARG A 150 16.97 48.41 1.43
CA ARG A 150 18.24 48.72 2.07
C ARG A 150 18.59 50.16 1.80
N PRO A 151 18.45 51.06 2.79
CA PRO A 151 18.81 52.47 2.65
C PRO A 151 20.34 52.62 2.61
N CYS A 152 20.95 52.20 1.52
CA CYS A 152 22.36 52.39 1.21
C CYS A 152 22.52 53.45 0.13
N GLN A 153 23.68 54.09 0.10
CA GLN A 153 23.99 55.01 -0.98
C GLN A 153 24.09 54.27 -2.31
N ASP A 154 23.53 54.87 -3.35
CA ASP A 154 23.77 54.45 -4.73
C ASP A 154 25.24 54.67 -5.08
N THR A 155 25.96 53.59 -5.36
CA THR A 155 27.39 53.62 -5.69
C THR A 155 27.62 53.22 -7.15
N PRO A 156 28.68 53.73 -7.80
CA PRO A 156 29.07 53.26 -9.13
C PRO A 156 29.30 51.74 -9.20
N GLN A 157 29.79 51.14 -8.12
CA GLN A 157 30.01 49.69 -8.02
C GLN A 157 28.69 48.92 -8.02
N LEU A 158 27.67 49.40 -7.30
CA LEU A 158 26.33 48.81 -7.31
C LEU A 158 25.68 48.94 -8.69
N THR A 159 25.77 50.12 -9.31
CA THR A 159 25.27 50.35 -10.67
C THR A 159 25.94 49.42 -11.69
N LEU A 160 27.26 49.19 -11.56
CA LEU A 160 28.00 48.24 -12.39
C LEU A 160 27.62 46.77 -12.12
N GLN A 161 27.18 46.42 -10.91
CA GLN A 161 26.66 45.08 -10.63
C GLN A 161 25.31 44.85 -11.30
N TYR A 162 24.39 45.81 -11.20
CA TYR A 162 23.09 45.75 -11.90
C TYR A 162 23.24 45.70 -13.42
N SER A 163 24.21 46.43 -13.99
CA SER A 163 24.45 46.40 -15.44
C SER A 163 24.98 45.05 -15.96
N LYS A 164 25.60 44.26 -15.08
CA LYS A 164 26.08 42.91 -15.40
C LYS A 164 25.02 41.82 -15.25
N LEU A 165 23.85 42.13 -14.71
CA LEU A 165 22.76 41.16 -14.60
C LEU A 165 22.24 40.81 -16.00
N ALA A 166 22.23 39.51 -16.30
CA ALA A 166 21.72 38.95 -17.54
C ALA A 166 20.17 38.92 -17.53
N LEU A 167 19.54 40.09 -17.37
CA LEU A 167 18.10 40.24 -17.43
C LEU A 167 17.62 40.17 -18.87
N ILE A 168 16.45 39.56 -19.07
CA ILE A 168 15.71 39.65 -20.33
C ILE A 168 14.82 40.88 -20.21
N ASP A 169 15.30 41.98 -20.78
CA ASP A 169 14.56 43.22 -20.95
C ASP A 169 14.34 43.51 -22.44
N GLY A 170 13.39 44.42 -22.73
CA GLY A 170 12.68 44.59 -24.01
C GLY A 170 13.49 44.95 -25.27
N ASP A 171 14.79 44.66 -25.31
CA ASP A 171 15.67 44.79 -26.48
C ASP A 171 16.56 43.55 -26.69
N PHE A 172 16.03 42.36 -26.39
CA PHE A 172 16.80 41.12 -26.49
C PHE A 172 16.91 40.62 -27.94
N LYS A 173 18.14 40.54 -28.46
CA LYS A 173 18.43 40.01 -29.80
C LYS A 173 18.89 38.55 -29.73
N ILE A 174 18.29 37.70 -30.56
CA ILE A 174 18.59 36.27 -30.63
C ILE A 174 19.07 35.92 -32.03
N LEU A 175 20.32 35.49 -32.13
CA LEU A 175 20.93 35.13 -33.41
C LEU A 175 20.42 33.76 -33.92
N PRO A 176 20.39 33.54 -35.24
CA PRO A 176 20.06 32.25 -35.84
C PRO A 176 20.84 31.08 -35.24
N GLY A 177 20.16 29.97 -34.96
CA GLY A 177 20.73 28.73 -34.43
C GLY A 177 21.30 28.84 -33.01
N ARG A 178 21.11 29.96 -32.31
CA ARG A 178 21.64 30.17 -30.95
C ARG A 178 20.54 30.11 -29.90
N ALA A 179 20.92 29.66 -28.72
CA ALA A 179 20.14 29.78 -27.51
C ALA A 179 20.81 30.81 -26.60
N ASN A 180 20.03 31.78 -26.14
CA ASN A 180 20.45 32.71 -25.11
C ASN A 180 19.68 32.40 -23.82
N ALA A 181 20.35 32.55 -22.68
CA ALA A 181 19.74 32.41 -21.37
C ALA A 181 19.79 33.74 -20.64
N GLY A 182 18.73 34.05 -19.90
CA GLY A 182 18.68 35.21 -19.02
C GLY A 182 17.66 35.01 -17.92
N TYR A 183 17.43 36.07 -17.16
CA TYR A 183 16.59 36.05 -15.98
C TYR A 183 15.46 37.06 -16.10
N VAL A 184 14.30 36.68 -15.58
CA VAL A 184 13.15 37.55 -15.40
C VAL A 184 12.81 37.56 -13.93
N ILE A 185 12.55 38.73 -13.36
CA ILE A 185 12.27 38.89 -11.93
C ILE A 185 10.95 39.60 -11.76
N PHE A 186 10.12 39.08 -10.86
CA PHE A 186 8.86 39.68 -10.46
C PHE A 186 8.86 39.92 -8.96
N LYS A 187 8.06 40.89 -8.52
CA LYS A 187 7.78 41.12 -7.10
C LYS A 187 6.26 41.06 -6.87
N PRO A 188 5.68 39.85 -6.76
CA PRO A 188 4.28 39.71 -6.41
C PRO A 188 4.01 40.18 -4.99
N THR A 189 2.75 40.46 -4.66
CA THR A 189 2.36 40.79 -3.28
C THR A 189 2.54 39.60 -2.35
N ASP A 190 2.24 38.39 -2.83
CA ASP A 190 2.50 37.13 -2.12
C ASP A 190 3.09 36.08 -3.07
N SER A 191 4.42 35.88 -3.01
CA SER A 191 5.11 34.85 -3.81
C SER A 191 4.89 33.43 -3.32
N LYS A 192 4.21 33.24 -2.18
CA LYS A 192 3.91 31.93 -1.60
C LYS A 192 2.45 31.54 -1.80
N MET A 193 1.68 32.30 -2.57
CA MET A 193 0.28 31.98 -2.82
C MET A 193 0.15 30.68 -3.65
N PRO A 194 -0.46 29.61 -3.10
CA PRO A 194 -0.63 28.37 -3.82
C PRO A 194 -1.68 28.49 -4.92
N GLY A 195 -1.47 27.77 -6.02
CA GLY A 195 -2.37 27.75 -7.16
C GLY A 195 -1.65 27.80 -8.50
N ASP A 196 -2.41 28.04 -9.56
CA ASP A 196 -1.90 28.09 -10.93
C ASP A 196 -1.40 29.50 -11.25
N TRP A 197 -0.12 29.60 -11.53
CA TRP A 197 0.55 30.82 -11.96
C TRP A 197 0.87 30.75 -13.44
N SER A 198 1.00 31.90 -14.08
CA SER A 198 1.50 31.94 -15.46
C SER A 198 2.39 33.14 -15.75
N VAL A 199 3.40 32.93 -16.59
CA VAL A 199 4.28 33.98 -17.10
C VAL A 199 4.00 34.14 -18.58
N SER A 200 3.51 35.31 -18.99
CA SER A 200 3.26 35.62 -20.39
C SER A 200 4.32 36.56 -20.96
N PHE A 201 4.84 36.23 -22.13
CA PHE A 201 5.73 37.07 -22.93
C PHE A 201 4.92 37.61 -24.11
N TYR A 202 4.67 38.91 -24.13
CA TYR A 202 3.94 39.57 -25.21
C TYR A 202 4.90 40.04 -26.33
N ASP A 203 4.37 40.15 -27.55
CA ASP A 203 4.98 40.83 -28.71
C ASP A 203 6.38 40.35 -29.13
N LEU A 204 6.52 39.05 -29.42
CA LEU A 204 7.75 38.52 -30.02
C LEU A 204 7.81 38.83 -31.53
N SER A 205 8.16 40.06 -31.89
CA SER A 205 8.39 40.42 -33.30
C SER A 205 9.62 39.67 -33.87
N VAL A 206 9.43 38.97 -34.98
CA VAL A 206 10.55 38.44 -35.78
C VAL A 206 10.98 39.50 -36.79
N ASP A 207 11.90 40.37 -36.39
CA ASP A 207 12.55 41.31 -37.31
C ASP A 207 13.53 40.56 -38.25
N SER A 208 13.05 39.92 -39.31
CA SER A 208 13.94 39.41 -40.36
C SER A 208 14.46 40.53 -41.26
N VAL A 209 15.69 40.39 -41.78
CA VAL A 209 16.32 41.34 -42.73
C VAL A 209 15.49 41.55 -44.00
N LYS A 210 14.56 40.63 -44.30
CA LYS A 210 13.42 40.87 -45.18
C LYS A 210 12.18 41.10 -44.31
N PRO A 211 11.45 42.22 -44.43
CA PRO A 211 10.24 42.44 -43.65
C PRO A 211 9.26 41.29 -43.91
N LEU A 212 8.80 40.62 -42.85
CA LEU A 212 7.64 39.76 -42.92
C LEU A 212 6.42 40.69 -42.88
N PRO A 213 5.71 40.91 -44.00
CA PRO A 213 4.48 41.67 -43.96
C PRO A 213 3.48 40.84 -43.16
N ASN A 214 3.03 41.36 -42.01
CA ASN A 214 2.01 40.76 -41.13
C ASN A 214 2.49 39.63 -40.20
N ALA A 215 3.60 39.81 -39.48
CA ALA A 215 3.79 39.02 -38.26
C ALA A 215 2.84 39.57 -37.17
N GLU A 216 1.71 38.89 -36.94
CA GLU A 216 0.84 39.20 -35.80
C GLU A 216 1.63 39.02 -34.48
N PRO A 217 1.43 39.91 -33.49
CA PRO A 217 2.04 39.74 -32.18
C PRO A 217 1.50 38.47 -31.52
N GLU A 218 2.38 37.52 -31.25
CA GLU A 218 2.03 36.28 -30.55
C GLU A 218 2.38 36.39 -29.07
N THR A 219 1.52 35.83 -28.21
CA THR A 219 1.73 35.76 -26.75
C THR A 219 2.19 34.36 -26.39
N LEU A 220 3.26 34.26 -25.59
CA LEU A 220 3.72 33.00 -25.02
C LEU A 220 3.40 32.92 -23.55
N THR A 221 2.62 31.92 -23.14
CA THR A 221 2.29 31.71 -21.73
C THR A 221 2.94 30.44 -21.21
N TYR A 222 3.87 30.59 -20.27
CA TYR A 222 4.42 29.51 -19.45
C TYR A 222 3.55 29.34 -18.21
N LYS A 223 3.05 28.14 -17.94
CA LYS A 223 2.21 27.84 -16.78
C LYS A 223 2.92 26.94 -15.79
N PHE A 224 2.70 27.19 -14.51
CA PHE A 224 3.21 26.36 -13.42
C PHE A 224 2.26 26.43 -12.23
N THR A 225 2.17 25.34 -11.47
CA THR A 225 1.41 25.31 -10.23
C THR A 225 2.38 25.40 -9.05
N LEU A 226 2.12 26.35 -8.14
CA LEU A 226 2.79 26.41 -6.84
C LEU A 226 1.99 25.58 -5.85
N ASN A 227 2.53 24.44 -5.43
CA ASN A 227 1.91 23.58 -4.43
C ASN A 227 2.41 23.96 -3.04
N LYS A 228 1.49 24.20 -2.11
CA LYS A 228 1.80 24.26 -0.68
C LYS A 228 1.71 22.84 -0.13
N ILE A 229 2.76 22.34 0.52
CA ILE A 229 2.83 20.96 1.00
C ILE A 229 3.13 20.98 2.49
N ALA A 230 2.29 20.29 3.28
CA ALA A 230 2.57 19.97 4.67
C ALA A 230 3.19 18.56 4.76
N ASP A 231 4.36 18.50 5.36
CA ASP A 231 4.99 17.27 5.83
C ASP A 231 4.72 17.13 7.33
N VAL A 232 3.79 16.24 7.69
CA VAL A 232 3.42 15.99 9.09
C VAL A 232 4.24 14.84 9.64
N PHE A 233 4.95 15.10 10.73
CA PHE A 233 5.77 14.13 11.44
C PHE A 233 5.06 13.72 12.72
N THR A 234 4.55 12.49 12.75
CA THR A 234 3.92 11.91 13.94
C THR A 234 4.84 10.90 14.61
N LYS A 235 4.89 10.89 15.93
CA LYS A 235 5.74 9.98 16.69
C LYS A 235 5.25 8.54 16.54
N ILE A 236 6.15 7.60 16.22
CA ILE A 236 5.82 6.17 16.09
C ILE A 236 6.00 5.45 17.43
N ASP A 237 7.03 5.80 18.19
CA ASP A 237 7.36 5.14 19.44
C ASP A 237 7.64 6.08 20.61
N TRP A 238 7.54 5.54 21.82
CA TRP A 238 7.89 6.21 23.07
C TRP A 238 9.39 6.49 23.21
N THR A 239 10.26 5.76 22.48
CA THR A 239 11.72 5.94 22.51
C THR A 239 12.23 7.17 21.77
N GLY A 240 11.36 7.86 21.02
CA GLY A 240 11.57 9.26 20.62
C GLY A 240 12.50 9.49 19.44
N SER A 241 12.87 8.44 18.71
CA SER A 241 13.81 8.53 17.59
C SER A 241 13.18 8.28 16.22
N LEU A 242 11.93 7.80 16.16
CA LEU A 242 11.26 7.46 14.89
C LEU A 242 9.95 8.24 14.71
N TYR A 243 9.86 8.96 13.59
CA TYR A 243 8.67 9.69 13.14
C TYR A 243 8.13 9.08 11.85
N ALA A 244 6.81 8.96 11.75
CA ALA A 244 6.10 8.66 10.51
C ALA A 244 5.83 9.98 9.80
N LYS A 245 6.26 10.08 8.54
CA LYS A 245 6.03 11.24 7.68
C LYS A 245 4.77 11.00 6.84
N THR A 246 3.80 11.91 6.94
CA THR A 246 2.63 11.98 6.07
C THR A 246 2.68 13.29 5.29
N THR A 247 2.67 13.21 3.97
CA THR A 247 2.73 14.39 3.09
C THR A 247 1.34 14.72 2.55
N ARG A 248 0.93 15.99 2.63
CA ARG A 248 -0.36 16.47 2.13
C ARG A 248 -0.23 17.80 1.40
N THR A 249 -0.87 17.90 0.23
CA THR A 249 -1.02 19.17 -0.48
C THR A 249 -2.09 20.03 0.20
N LEU A 250 -1.76 21.29 0.45
CA LEU A 250 -2.58 22.28 1.14
C LEU A 250 -3.19 23.26 0.16
N THR A 251 -4.40 23.72 0.48
CA THR A 251 -5.04 24.86 -0.19
C THR A 251 -4.57 26.19 0.42
N LYS A 252 -5.02 27.32 -0.17
CA LYS A 252 -4.73 28.69 0.32
C LYS A 252 -5.13 28.87 1.79
N GLU A 253 -6.24 28.25 2.21
CA GLU A 253 -6.85 28.41 3.54
C GLU A 253 -6.31 27.44 4.59
N ASP A 254 -5.62 26.37 4.18
CA ASP A 254 -5.16 25.34 5.12
C ASP A 254 -3.95 25.82 5.93
N THR A 255 -4.05 25.66 7.25
CA THR A 255 -2.97 25.95 8.20
C THR A 255 -2.22 24.67 8.60
N PRO A 256 -0.93 24.77 8.98
CA PRO A 256 -0.17 23.62 9.48
C PRO A 256 -0.86 22.91 10.66
N GLU A 257 -1.50 23.68 11.54
CA GLU A 257 -2.17 23.16 12.75
C GLU A 257 -3.40 22.32 12.41
N LYS A 258 -4.25 22.81 11.50
CA LYS A 258 -5.42 22.08 11.01
C LYS A 258 -5.03 20.74 10.38
N VAL A 259 -3.95 20.75 9.59
CA VAL A 259 -3.46 19.54 8.91
C VAL A 259 -2.87 18.54 9.91
N LEU A 260 -2.15 19.02 10.93
CA LEU A 260 -1.66 18.20 12.02
C LEU A 260 -2.81 17.54 12.80
N GLU A 261 -3.88 18.27 13.09
CA GLU A 261 -5.08 17.74 13.75
C GLU A 261 -5.79 16.68 12.90
N GLU A 262 -5.96 16.93 11.61
CA GLU A 262 -6.60 15.98 10.69
C GLU A 262 -5.79 14.68 10.56
N VAL A 263 -4.46 14.76 10.46
CA VAL A 263 -3.59 13.58 10.42
C VAL A 263 -3.62 12.81 11.74
N LYS A 264 -3.64 13.50 12.88
CA LYS A 264 -3.82 12.85 14.20
C LYS A 264 -5.17 12.14 14.30
N ALA A 265 -6.25 12.79 13.89
CA ALA A 265 -7.59 12.21 13.89
C ALA A 265 -7.67 10.97 13.01
N SER A 266 -7.07 11.00 11.81
CA SER A 266 -6.98 9.84 10.92
C SER A 266 -6.24 8.68 11.59
N LYS A 267 -5.09 8.95 12.23
CA LYS A 267 -4.31 7.91 12.91
C LYS A 267 -5.10 7.25 14.04
N VAL A 268 -5.84 8.03 14.83
CA VAL A 268 -6.72 7.50 15.87
C VAL A 268 -7.82 6.62 15.27
N ALA A 269 -8.44 7.06 14.17
CA ALA A 269 -9.46 6.27 13.49
C ALA A 269 -8.90 4.94 12.92
N ASP A 270 -7.69 4.97 12.36
CA ASP A 270 -7.01 3.78 11.85
C ASP A 270 -6.64 2.80 12.98
N GLU A 271 -6.15 3.32 14.12
CA GLU A 271 -5.86 2.53 15.31
C GLU A 271 -7.14 1.89 15.90
N GLU A 272 -8.25 2.65 15.96
CA GLU A 272 -9.55 2.12 16.38
C GLU A 272 -10.08 1.04 15.42
N ALA A 273 -9.96 1.26 14.10
CA ALA A 273 -10.37 0.27 13.10
C ALA A 273 -9.54 -1.00 13.18
N ALA A 274 -8.22 -0.88 13.38
CA ALA A 274 -7.32 -2.01 13.60
C ALA A 274 -7.67 -2.76 14.89
N ALA A 275 -7.97 -2.04 15.99
CA ALA A 275 -8.40 -2.65 17.25
C ALA A 275 -9.73 -3.41 17.10
N ARG A 276 -10.72 -2.85 16.38
CA ARG A 276 -11.98 -3.53 16.07
C ARG A 276 -11.75 -4.79 15.24
N SER A 277 -10.93 -4.71 14.19
CA SER A 277 -10.62 -5.89 13.36
C SER A 277 -9.88 -6.98 14.15
N ALA A 278 -8.97 -6.59 15.06
CA ALA A 278 -8.30 -7.54 15.95
C ALA A 278 -9.28 -8.21 16.92
N ALA A 279 -10.21 -7.44 17.50
CA ALA A 279 -11.26 -7.98 18.37
C ALA A 279 -12.20 -8.94 17.62
N GLU A 280 -12.60 -8.62 16.40
CA GLU A 280 -13.41 -9.50 15.54
C GLU A 280 -12.69 -10.80 15.21
N ARG A 281 -11.39 -10.74 14.88
CA ARG A 281 -10.56 -11.93 14.64
C ARG A 281 -10.46 -12.82 15.89
N ALA A 282 -10.20 -12.21 17.05
CA ALA A 282 -10.15 -12.94 18.32
C ALA A 282 -11.50 -13.62 18.63
N ALA A 283 -12.62 -12.92 18.43
CA ALA A 283 -13.95 -13.49 18.63
C ALA A 283 -14.26 -14.64 17.65
N ALA A 284 -13.83 -14.53 16.39
CA ALA A 284 -13.97 -15.58 15.39
C ALA A 284 -13.12 -16.83 15.72
N GLU A 285 -11.90 -16.63 16.21
CA GLU A 285 -11.02 -17.72 16.65
C GLU A 285 -11.61 -18.45 17.87
N ASP A 286 -12.08 -17.71 18.87
CA ASP A 286 -12.79 -18.27 20.04
C ASP A 286 -14.03 -19.07 19.62
N ALA A 287 -14.82 -18.56 18.66
CA ALA A 287 -16.00 -19.26 18.14
C ALA A 287 -15.63 -20.55 17.40
N ALA A 288 -14.56 -20.51 16.59
CA ALA A 288 -14.05 -21.68 15.88
C ALA A 288 -13.53 -22.75 16.85
N GLU A 289 -12.84 -22.36 17.92
CA GLU A 289 -12.37 -23.29 18.95
C GLU A 289 -13.55 -23.97 19.67
N ARG A 290 -14.60 -23.20 20.03
CA ARG A 290 -15.82 -23.77 20.63
C ARG A 290 -16.52 -24.75 19.69
N ALA A 291 -16.62 -24.41 18.40
CA ALA A 291 -17.20 -25.30 17.40
C ALA A 291 -16.39 -26.59 17.26
N ARG A 292 -15.05 -26.51 17.27
CA ARG A 292 -14.16 -27.68 17.23
C ARG A 292 -14.36 -28.59 18.45
N LYS A 293 -14.40 -28.03 19.66
CA LYS A 293 -14.66 -28.79 20.90
C LYS A 293 -16.04 -29.46 20.89
N ALA A 294 -17.06 -28.77 20.38
CA ALA A 294 -18.40 -29.34 20.24
C ALA A 294 -18.43 -30.49 19.22
N ALA A 295 -17.73 -30.37 18.09
CA ALA A 295 -17.62 -31.42 17.09
C ALA A 295 -16.85 -32.64 17.60
N GLU A 296 -15.76 -32.43 18.36
CA GLU A 296 -15.00 -33.50 19.00
C GLU A 296 -15.88 -34.28 19.99
N LYS A 297 -16.59 -33.57 20.87
CA LYS A 297 -17.54 -34.20 21.80
C LYS A 297 -18.64 -34.99 21.08
N ALA A 298 -19.21 -34.44 20.00
CA ALA A 298 -20.23 -35.14 19.22
C ALA A 298 -19.66 -36.40 18.52
N ALA A 299 -18.41 -36.36 18.07
CA ALA A 299 -17.73 -37.51 17.50
C ALA A 299 -17.46 -38.60 18.54
N GLU A 300 -17.04 -38.22 19.76
CA GLU A 300 -16.89 -39.15 20.89
C GLU A 300 -18.23 -39.81 21.25
N GLU A 301 -19.29 -39.03 21.39
CA GLU A 301 -20.64 -39.54 21.67
C GLU A 301 -21.13 -40.51 20.58
N LYS A 302 -20.85 -40.19 19.31
CA LYS A 302 -21.16 -41.08 18.18
C LYS A 302 -20.36 -42.38 18.23
N ALA A 303 -19.06 -42.32 18.51
CA ALA A 303 -18.21 -43.51 18.60
C ALA A 303 -18.64 -44.44 19.76
N VAL A 304 -19.05 -43.87 20.89
CA VAL A 304 -19.63 -44.62 22.02
C VAL A 304 -20.94 -45.30 21.60
N ALA A 305 -21.81 -44.59 20.88
CA ALA A 305 -23.07 -45.16 20.38
C ALA A 305 -22.86 -46.28 19.35
N GLU A 306 -21.90 -46.13 18.43
CA GLU A 306 -21.54 -47.16 17.44
C GLU A 306 -21.00 -48.42 18.14
N LYS A 307 -20.09 -48.27 19.10
CA LYS A 307 -19.56 -49.40 19.88
C LYS A 307 -20.65 -50.13 20.67
N ALA A 308 -21.59 -49.39 21.28
CA ALA A 308 -22.73 -49.99 21.98
C ALA A 308 -23.65 -50.76 21.01
N ALA A 309 -23.85 -50.26 19.79
CA ALA A 309 -24.62 -50.94 18.76
C ALA A 309 -23.92 -52.22 18.26
N GLU A 310 -22.60 -52.19 18.09
CA GLU A 310 -21.79 -53.38 17.76
C GLU A 310 -21.87 -54.45 18.86
N GLU A 311 -21.74 -54.06 20.13
CA GLU A 311 -21.87 -54.95 21.28
C GLU A 311 -23.26 -55.58 21.35
N ALA A 312 -24.32 -54.79 21.16
CA ALA A 312 -25.70 -55.28 21.11
C ALA A 312 -25.92 -56.28 19.95
N THR A 313 -25.35 -56.00 18.78
CA THR A 313 -25.43 -56.89 17.60
C THR A 313 -24.69 -58.20 17.86
N ALA A 314 -23.48 -58.13 18.43
CA ALA A 314 -22.70 -59.31 18.79
C ALA A 314 -23.42 -60.19 19.84
N GLN A 315 -24.11 -59.57 20.81
CA GLN A 315 -24.91 -60.29 21.79
C GLN A 315 -26.14 -60.97 21.12
N ALA A 316 -26.85 -60.27 20.24
CA ALA A 316 -27.97 -60.85 19.50
C ALA A 316 -27.54 -62.06 18.64
N ILE A 317 -26.37 -62.00 18.01
CA ILE A 317 -25.81 -63.13 17.26
C ILE A 317 -25.52 -64.32 18.18
N LYS A 318 -24.94 -64.09 19.36
CA LYS A 318 -24.70 -65.16 20.36
C LYS A 318 -25.99 -65.82 20.82
N GLU A 319 -27.02 -65.02 21.11
CA GLU A 319 -28.34 -65.53 21.53
C GLU A 319 -29.01 -66.34 20.41
N ALA A 320 -28.94 -65.87 19.16
CA ALA A 320 -29.44 -66.59 17.99
C ALA A 320 -28.72 -67.94 17.80
N ALA A 321 -27.38 -67.96 17.90
CA ALA A 321 -26.59 -69.19 17.80
C ALA A 321 -26.90 -70.19 18.93
N ALA A 322 -27.10 -69.70 20.16
CA ALA A 322 -27.51 -70.53 21.30
C ALA A 322 -28.90 -71.15 21.06
N LYS A 323 -29.84 -70.39 20.49
CA LYS A 323 -31.17 -70.88 20.14
C LYS A 323 -31.13 -71.94 19.04
N GLU A 324 -30.33 -71.73 17.99
CA GLU A 324 -30.13 -72.71 16.90
C GLU A 324 -29.49 -74.01 17.44
N ALA A 325 -28.51 -73.91 18.34
CA ALA A 325 -27.91 -75.07 18.99
C ALA A 325 -28.91 -75.85 19.84
N ALA A 326 -29.78 -75.16 20.58
CA ALA A 326 -30.85 -75.78 21.35
C ALA A 326 -31.88 -76.50 20.44
N GLU A 327 -32.20 -75.90 19.29
CA GLU A 327 -33.10 -76.50 18.29
C GLU A 327 -32.49 -77.76 17.67
N LYS A 328 -31.21 -77.71 17.25
CA LYS A 328 -30.49 -78.90 16.76
C LYS A 328 -30.43 -80.02 17.80
N ALA A 329 -30.23 -79.69 19.06
CA ALA A 329 -30.25 -80.66 20.16
C ALA A 329 -31.64 -81.26 20.40
N SER A 330 -32.71 -80.51 20.12
CA SER A 330 -34.09 -81.04 20.20
C SER A 330 -34.41 -81.97 19.03
N LEU A 331 -33.96 -81.65 17.82
CA LEU A 331 -34.11 -82.49 16.63
C LEU A 331 -33.36 -83.82 16.77
N SER A 332 -32.13 -83.81 17.30
CA SER A 332 -31.38 -85.06 17.52
C SER A 332 -32.06 -85.99 18.54
N LYS A 333 -32.74 -85.44 19.55
CA LYS A 333 -33.57 -86.23 20.48
C LYS A 333 -34.79 -86.85 19.79
N ILE A 334 -35.42 -86.11 18.88
CA ILE A 334 -36.54 -86.63 18.07
C ILE A 334 -36.08 -87.78 17.17
N ASP A 335 -34.91 -87.64 16.52
CA ASP A 335 -34.37 -88.70 15.65
C ASP A 335 -33.96 -89.94 16.46
N ALA A 336 -33.39 -89.76 17.65
CA ALA A 336 -33.11 -90.86 18.57
C ALA A 336 -34.39 -91.59 19.01
N LEU A 337 -35.48 -90.86 19.28
CA LEU A 337 -36.79 -91.43 19.57
C LEU A 337 -37.37 -92.21 18.39
N LYS A 338 -37.30 -91.66 17.17
CA LYS A 338 -37.75 -92.36 15.94
C LYS A 338 -37.00 -93.68 15.75
N LEU A 339 -35.68 -93.67 15.96
CA LEU A 339 -34.85 -94.88 15.86
C LEU A 339 -35.22 -95.92 16.93
N ALA A 340 -35.50 -95.48 18.17
CA ALA A 340 -35.94 -96.35 19.25
C ALA A 340 -37.32 -96.98 18.95
N VAL A 341 -38.26 -96.19 18.43
CA VAL A 341 -39.59 -96.68 17.99
C VAL A 341 -39.45 -97.68 16.85
N ALA A 342 -38.62 -97.40 15.84
CA ALA A 342 -38.38 -98.32 14.74
C ALA A 342 -37.79 -99.67 15.22
N LYS A 343 -36.86 -99.64 16.19
CA LYS A 343 -36.33 -100.86 16.82
C LYS A 343 -37.40 -101.62 17.60
N ALA A 344 -38.27 -100.92 18.34
CA ALA A 344 -39.36 -101.54 19.08
C ALA A 344 -40.39 -102.20 18.16
N ILE A 345 -40.75 -101.55 17.05
CA ILE A 345 -41.64 -102.13 16.02
C ILE A 345 -41.01 -103.38 15.42
N LYS A 346 -39.71 -103.33 15.07
CA LYS A 346 -39.00 -104.50 14.54
C LYS A 346 -39.01 -105.67 15.53
N ALA A 347 -38.70 -105.42 16.80
CA ALA A 347 -38.72 -106.45 17.84
C ALA A 347 -40.13 -107.01 18.10
N ALA A 348 -41.18 -106.17 18.02
CA ALA A 348 -42.56 -106.60 18.14
C ALA A 348 -42.99 -107.50 16.97
N ASN A 349 -42.59 -107.16 15.74
CA ASN A 349 -42.85 -108.00 14.57
C ASN A 349 -42.10 -109.34 14.67
N GLU A 350 -40.82 -109.32 15.05
CA GLU A 350 -40.04 -110.56 15.27
C GLU A 350 -40.65 -111.43 16.38
N ALA A 351 -41.23 -110.84 17.42
CA ALA A 351 -41.94 -111.57 18.47
C ALA A 351 -43.27 -112.16 17.96
N ALA A 352 -44.02 -111.40 17.16
CA ALA A 352 -45.25 -111.87 16.53
C ALA A 352 -44.99 -113.01 15.54
N ASP A 353 -43.90 -112.94 14.77
CA ASP A 353 -43.47 -113.99 13.85
C ASP A 353 -43.12 -115.28 14.62
N ARG A 354 -42.39 -115.18 15.74
CA ARG A 354 -42.10 -116.34 16.61
C ARG A 354 -43.36 -116.94 17.23
N GLU A 355 -44.34 -116.11 17.60
CA GLU A 355 -45.61 -116.59 18.13
C GLU A 355 -46.44 -117.29 17.03
N ALA A 356 -46.40 -116.78 15.80
CA ALA A 356 -47.02 -117.41 14.64
C ALA A 356 -46.36 -118.76 14.31
N GLU A 357 -45.02 -118.83 14.35
CA GLU A 357 -44.27 -120.08 14.21
C GLU A 357 -44.60 -121.08 15.32
N ALA A 358 -44.69 -120.64 16.58
CA ALA A 358 -45.07 -121.50 17.70
C ALA A 358 -46.50 -122.05 17.56
N ARG A 359 -47.44 -121.23 17.09
CA ARG A 359 -48.82 -121.67 16.79
C ARG A 359 -48.88 -122.64 15.61
N ALA A 360 -48.06 -122.44 14.58
CA ALA A 360 -47.93 -123.37 13.46
C ALA A 360 -47.35 -124.72 13.93
N ALA A 361 -46.34 -124.71 14.79
CA ALA A 361 -45.77 -125.91 15.40
C ALA A 361 -46.81 -126.67 16.24
N ALA A 362 -47.59 -125.95 17.07
CA ALA A 362 -48.66 -126.53 17.87
C ALA A 362 -49.79 -127.14 17.02
N GLN A 363 -50.11 -126.55 15.86
CA GLN A 363 -51.07 -127.14 14.92
C GLN A 363 -50.53 -128.39 14.23
N VAL A 364 -49.22 -128.45 13.96
CA VAL A 364 -48.56 -129.66 13.44
C VAL A 364 -48.59 -130.78 14.49
N GLU A 365 -48.30 -130.48 15.76
CA GLU A 365 -48.44 -131.44 16.88
C GLU A 365 -49.88 -131.91 17.10
N ALA A 366 -50.86 -131.02 16.99
CA ALA A 366 -52.27 -131.39 17.09
C ALA A 366 -52.69 -132.33 15.95
N LYS A 367 -52.21 -132.09 14.72
CA LYS A 367 -52.47 -132.97 13.57
C LYS A 367 -51.74 -134.30 13.66
N THR A 368 -50.51 -134.36 14.18
CA THR A 368 -49.82 -135.64 14.41
C THR A 368 -50.47 -136.44 15.54
N ALA A 369 -50.99 -135.79 16.59
CA ALA A 369 -51.79 -136.44 17.62
C ALA A 369 -53.13 -137.00 17.08
N GLU A 370 -53.81 -136.27 16.20
CA GLU A 370 -55.03 -136.73 15.52
C GLU A 370 -54.76 -137.91 14.57
N THR A 371 -53.61 -137.89 13.88
CA THR A 371 -53.17 -138.99 13.01
C THR A 371 -52.82 -140.24 13.82
N ALA A 372 -52.18 -140.08 14.99
CA ALA A 372 -51.89 -141.18 15.91
C ALA A 372 -53.16 -141.78 16.54
N ALA A 373 -54.16 -140.95 16.86
CA ALA A 373 -55.46 -141.40 17.36
C ALA A 373 -56.27 -142.16 16.29
N ASN A 374 -56.17 -141.77 15.02
CA ASN A 374 -56.79 -142.51 13.91
C ASN A 374 -56.10 -143.85 13.62
N TRP A 375 -54.79 -143.98 13.83
CA TRP A 375 -54.09 -145.26 13.72
C TRP A 375 -54.50 -146.29 14.78
N GLN A 376 -54.91 -145.86 15.98
CA GLN A 376 -55.45 -146.77 17.01
C GLN A 376 -56.88 -147.26 16.72
N LYS A 377 -57.66 -146.54 15.90
CA LYS A 377 -59.01 -146.97 15.45
C LYS A 377 -59.00 -148.01 14.32
N TRP A 378 -57.83 -148.27 13.72
CA TRP A 378 -57.65 -149.25 12.63
C TRP A 378 -57.03 -150.59 13.11
N ARG A 379 -56.83 -150.75 14.42
CA ARG A 379 -56.65 -152.05 15.09
C ARG A 379 -57.97 -152.49 15.68
#